data_AF-A0A9E3W5N5-F1
#
_entry.id   AF-A0A9E3W5N5-F1
#
_cell.length_a   1.000
_cell.length_b   1.000
_cell.length_c   1.000
_cell.angle_alpha   90.00
_cell.angle_beta   90.00
_cell.angle_gamma   90.00
#
_symmetry.space_group_name_H-M   'P 1'
#
loop_
_entity.id
_entity.type
_entity.pdbx_description
1 polymer ?
#
loop_
_entity_poly.entity_id
_entity_poly.type
_entity_poly.pdbx_seq_one_letter_code
_entity_poly.pdbx_strand_id
1 'polypeptide(L)'
;MALTLPGTGAHRPLPVEPENPQSMQSKVAVKDLKVGMFVADLDRPWIDTPFLLQGFLITDRHQIAELQRVCEWVVIDRARSTGEEFRKPDATTAPERRRVDPAATVTVEEATGRPSTQRFDEPGKPAPAAGRSAFGGILDSLRGLLKRPEKEPPAAATAPATAVPRGSLLPPSIPVTAYPDTRTVEEELAPARQAFDRSSDVLRKLASDVWAGHPVEIARVEEVVDEMVESMVRNPDALMWVARLREQDLTTYGHGLQVAVYLVAFGRHLGFPRAELSQLGTIGLLLDIGKIKLPKALLEKQARLTPEEFESVKGHVALGLEILSATPNWPPEVIEGIAQHHERMNGSGYPHGLKAEQIGIFGRMAGIGDCFAALTKSRPYAEAVSSYEALRSITGWGGEYFHAPLTEQFVQAIGVFPVGSLVELSTGEVAVVVSHNKVRRLKPRVLLLTSPDKTPSAYPIMVDLLYDPLLGGEEPAFIRRSLPSGAYGLNPRENYLS
;
A
#
# COMPACT_ATOMS: atom_id res chain seq x y z
N MET A 1 50.80 -25.57 40.30
CA MET A 1 51.73 -25.64 39.16
C MET A 1 51.21 -24.74 38.07
N ALA A 2 51.98 -23.72 37.72
CA ALA A 2 51.73 -22.88 36.56
C ALA A 2 51.86 -23.69 35.25
N LEU A 3 51.17 -23.26 34.18
CA LEU A 3 51.77 -22.99 32.86
C LEU A 3 50.72 -22.65 31.78
N THR A 4 50.85 -21.41 31.28
CA THR A 4 50.74 -20.92 29.88
C THR A 4 49.44 -21.01 29.07
N LEU A 5 48.97 -19.81 28.69
CA LEU A 5 48.11 -19.50 27.54
C LEU A 5 48.91 -19.54 26.21
N PRO A 6 48.33 -20.00 25.09
CA PRO A 6 48.61 -19.47 23.76
C PRO A 6 47.40 -18.63 23.31
N GLY A 7 47.53 -17.38 22.86
CA GLY A 7 48.26 -16.97 21.67
C GLY A 7 47.22 -16.41 20.69
N THR A 8 47.20 -15.09 20.55
CA THR A 8 46.35 -14.30 19.66
C THR A 8 46.49 -14.76 18.21
N GLY A 9 45.45 -15.39 17.67
CA GLY A 9 45.36 -15.77 16.25
C GLY A 9 44.82 -14.62 15.42
N ALA A 10 45.65 -14.10 14.52
CA ALA A 10 45.36 -13.03 13.59
C ALA A 10 44.10 -13.29 12.75
N HIS A 11 43.27 -12.25 12.60
CA HIS A 11 42.19 -12.20 11.61
C HIS A 11 42.76 -12.47 10.20
N ARG A 12 42.34 -13.58 9.60
CA ARG A 12 42.54 -13.85 8.18
C ARG A 12 41.62 -12.88 7.41
N PRO A 13 42.13 -11.99 6.54
CA PRO A 13 41.27 -11.13 5.74
C PRO A 13 40.42 -12.03 4.82
N LEU A 14 39.12 -11.72 4.74
CA LEU A 14 38.19 -12.33 3.80
C LEU A 14 38.71 -12.10 2.36
N PRO A 15 38.42 -13.00 1.40
CA PRO A 15 38.85 -12.82 0.02
C PRO A 15 38.23 -11.53 -0.53
N VAL A 16 39.07 -10.63 -1.03
CA VAL A 16 38.63 -9.49 -1.82
C VAL A 16 38.07 -10.05 -3.12
N GLU A 17 36.76 -9.89 -3.33
CA GLU A 17 36.12 -10.23 -4.60
C GLU A 17 36.77 -9.43 -5.73
N PRO A 18 36.95 -10.01 -6.93
CA PRO A 18 37.59 -9.32 -8.03
C PRO A 18 36.74 -8.11 -8.46
N GLU A 19 37.36 -6.92 -8.49
CA GLU A 19 36.76 -5.70 -9.01
C GLU A 19 36.23 -5.93 -10.43
N ASN A 20 34.91 -5.79 -10.60
CA ASN A 20 34.27 -5.82 -11.90
C ASN A 20 34.64 -4.54 -12.68
N PRO A 21 35.38 -4.60 -13.80
CA PRO A 21 35.92 -3.42 -14.48
C PRO A 21 34.89 -2.50 -15.18
N GLN A 22 33.59 -2.71 -14.93
CA GLN A 22 32.50 -1.91 -15.51
C GLN A 22 31.62 -1.20 -14.46
N SER A 23 31.87 -1.35 -13.15
CA SER A 23 31.12 -0.58 -12.15
C SER A 23 31.66 0.85 -12.07
N MET A 24 30.91 1.82 -12.61
CA MET A 24 31.16 3.26 -12.39
C MET A 24 30.80 3.70 -10.97
N GLN A 25 30.86 2.77 -10.02
CA GLN A 25 30.51 2.94 -8.63
C GLN A 25 31.78 3.24 -7.83
N SER A 26 31.77 4.33 -7.08
CA SER A 26 32.89 4.71 -6.22
C SER A 26 32.41 5.02 -4.82
N LYS A 27 33.11 4.51 -3.81
CA LYS A 27 32.87 4.86 -2.42
C LYS A 27 33.31 6.32 -2.17
N VAL A 28 32.41 7.13 -1.63
CA VAL A 28 32.58 8.57 -1.37
C VAL A 28 32.21 8.85 0.09
N ALA A 29 32.98 9.67 0.78
CA ALA A 29 32.64 10.10 2.14
C ALA A 29 31.43 11.05 2.11
N VAL A 30 30.55 10.97 3.11
CA VAL A 30 29.31 11.77 3.14
C VAL A 30 29.54 13.29 3.10
N LYS A 31 30.71 13.75 3.57
CA LYS A 31 31.14 15.16 3.52
C LYS A 31 31.39 15.68 2.10
N ASP A 32 31.66 14.79 1.15
CA ASP A 32 32.02 15.10 -0.23
C ASP A 32 30.81 14.98 -1.18
N LEU A 33 29.62 14.73 -0.62
CA LEU A 33 28.38 14.60 -1.38
C LEU A 33 27.90 15.93 -1.94
N LYS A 34 27.37 15.86 -3.16
CA LYS A 34 26.80 17.00 -3.88
C LYS A 34 25.43 16.65 -4.43
N VAL A 35 24.59 17.67 -4.60
CA VAL A 35 23.36 17.58 -5.38
C VAL A 35 23.73 17.15 -6.80
N GLY A 36 23.00 16.17 -7.34
CA GLY A 36 23.29 15.50 -8.61
C GLY A 36 24.06 14.19 -8.46
N MET A 37 24.62 13.84 -7.30
CA MET A 37 25.21 12.51 -7.13
C MET A 37 24.14 11.43 -6.94
N PHE A 38 24.29 10.28 -7.60
CA PHE A 38 23.43 9.11 -7.39
C PHE A 38 24.02 8.20 -6.33
N VAL A 39 23.36 8.07 -5.18
CA VAL A 39 23.73 7.13 -4.12
C VAL A 39 23.23 5.75 -4.52
N ALA A 40 24.11 4.77 -4.68
CA ALA A 40 23.79 3.40 -5.03
C ALA A 40 23.75 2.47 -3.82
N ASP A 41 24.57 2.74 -2.80
CA ASP A 41 24.61 1.93 -1.58
C ASP A 41 25.10 2.75 -0.37
N LEU A 42 24.84 2.25 0.85
CA LEU A 42 25.21 2.88 2.12
C LEU A 42 26.16 2.00 2.92
N ASP A 43 26.79 2.57 3.94
CA ASP A 43 27.61 1.83 4.89
C ASP A 43 26.84 0.98 5.91
N ARG A 44 25.51 0.94 5.79
CA ARG A 44 24.57 0.29 6.70
C ARG A 44 23.29 -0.14 5.99
N PRO A 45 22.48 -1.01 6.60
CA PRO A 45 21.19 -1.41 6.04
C PRO A 45 20.30 -0.20 5.79
N TRP A 46 19.72 -0.12 4.58
CA TRP A 46 18.80 0.96 4.19
C TRP A 46 17.60 1.09 5.13
N ILE A 47 17.15 -0.02 5.72
CA ILE A 47 16.05 -0.07 6.69
C ILE A 47 16.31 0.72 7.99
N ASP A 48 17.57 0.99 8.31
CA ASP A 48 17.97 1.76 9.50
C ASP A 48 18.15 3.26 9.18
N THR A 49 17.74 3.70 7.99
CA THR A 49 17.91 5.07 7.49
C THR A 49 16.58 5.72 7.12
N PRO A 50 16.49 7.06 7.08
CA PRO A 50 15.27 7.77 6.68
C PRO A 50 14.99 7.71 5.17
N PHE A 51 15.79 6.99 4.39
CA PHE A 51 15.65 6.92 2.93
C PHE A 51 14.70 5.80 2.54
N LEU A 52 13.72 6.13 1.69
CA LEU A 52 12.64 5.24 1.28
C LEU A 52 13.07 4.11 0.32
N LEU A 53 14.24 4.22 -0.31
CA LEU A 53 14.64 3.38 -1.43
C LEU A 53 16.12 3.01 -1.38
N GLN A 54 16.43 1.81 -1.83
CA GLN A 54 17.80 1.43 -2.18
C GLN A 54 18.24 2.20 -3.42
N GLY A 55 19.03 3.23 -3.16
CA GLY A 55 19.64 4.09 -4.14
C GLY A 55 18.72 5.17 -4.71
N PHE A 56 19.22 6.41 -4.72
CA PHE A 56 18.46 7.58 -5.16
C PHE A 56 19.39 8.69 -5.65
N LEU A 57 18.87 9.57 -6.50
CA LEU A 57 19.57 10.79 -6.92
C LEU A 57 19.42 11.86 -5.84
N ILE A 58 20.52 12.45 -5.41
CA ILE A 58 20.50 13.59 -4.48
C ILE A 58 19.97 14.81 -5.23
N THR A 59 18.74 15.21 -4.94
CA THR A 59 18.05 16.34 -5.55
C THR A 59 18.13 17.61 -4.71
N ASP A 60 18.41 17.49 -3.41
CA ASP A 60 18.48 18.64 -2.50
C ASP A 60 19.52 18.47 -1.38
N ARG A 61 19.78 19.57 -0.66
CA ARG A 61 20.76 19.59 0.44
C ARG A 61 20.25 18.93 1.73
N HIS A 62 18.94 18.74 1.87
CA HIS A 62 18.37 18.07 3.05
C HIS A 62 18.72 16.58 3.03
N GLN A 63 18.64 15.95 1.86
CA GLN A 63 19.08 14.56 1.66
C GLN A 63 20.58 14.38 2.00
N ILE A 64 21.44 15.34 1.66
CA ILE A 64 22.86 15.33 2.04
C ILE A 64 23.01 15.40 3.57
N ALA A 65 22.27 16.29 4.22
CA ALA A 65 22.32 16.44 5.69
C ALA A 65 21.88 15.15 6.40
N GLU A 66 20.81 14.48 5.92
CA GLU A 66 20.39 13.19 6.47
C GLU A 66 21.44 12.10 6.23
N LEU A 67 22.02 12.00 5.03
CA LEU A 67 23.11 11.05 4.76
C LEU A 67 24.33 11.31 5.67
N GLN A 68 24.67 12.57 5.91
CA GLN A 68 25.77 12.94 6.82
C GLN A 68 25.48 12.64 8.28
N ARG A 69 24.20 12.66 8.69
CA ARG A 69 23.78 12.34 10.05
C ARG A 69 23.82 10.84 10.30
N VAL A 70 23.44 10.06 9.30
CA VAL A 70 23.26 8.62 9.47
C VAL A 70 24.32 7.77 8.81
N CYS A 71 25.24 8.25 7.97
CA CYS A 71 26.26 7.42 7.33
C CYS A 71 27.66 8.05 7.43
N GLU A 72 28.73 7.27 7.38
CA GLU A 72 30.12 7.75 7.26
C GLU A 72 30.56 7.84 5.78
N TRP A 73 30.10 6.89 4.97
CA TRP A 73 30.37 6.83 3.54
C TRP A 73 29.20 6.22 2.78
N VAL A 74 29.16 6.47 1.48
CA VAL A 74 28.18 5.90 0.55
C VAL A 74 28.87 5.47 -0.74
N VAL A 75 28.22 4.59 -1.51
CA VAL A 75 28.65 4.26 -2.88
C VAL A 75 27.91 5.17 -3.84
N ILE A 76 28.65 5.90 -4.69
CA ILE A 76 28.08 6.77 -5.73
C ILE A 76 28.23 6.10 -7.09
N ASP A 77 27.12 5.98 -7.82
CA ASP A 77 27.15 5.59 -9.23
C ASP A 77 27.35 6.82 -10.12
N ARG A 78 28.56 6.96 -10.65
CA ARG A 78 28.95 8.10 -11.48
C ARG A 78 28.27 8.10 -12.84
N ALA A 79 27.89 6.94 -13.38
CA ALA A 79 27.20 6.87 -14.67
C ALA A 79 25.76 7.42 -14.57
N ARG A 80 25.23 7.54 -13.35
CA ARG A 80 23.85 7.90 -13.07
C ARG A 80 23.72 9.21 -12.27
N SER A 81 24.86 9.79 -11.91
CA SER A 81 24.97 11.13 -11.35
C SER A 81 24.80 12.19 -12.45
N THR A 82 24.19 13.33 -12.14
CA THR A 82 23.93 14.45 -13.04
C THR A 82 24.84 15.64 -12.72
N GLY A 83 25.42 16.26 -13.75
CA GLY A 83 26.37 17.38 -13.64
C GLY A 83 27.55 17.26 -14.62
N GLU A 84 28.11 18.38 -15.09
CA GLU A 84 29.22 18.38 -16.08
C GLU A 84 30.47 17.65 -15.58
N GLU A 85 30.72 17.69 -14.28
CA GLU A 85 31.84 17.02 -13.61
C GLU A 85 31.73 15.47 -13.56
N PHE A 86 30.58 14.90 -13.94
CA PHE A 86 30.32 13.46 -13.93
C PHE A 86 30.05 12.87 -15.33
N ARG A 87 30.07 13.71 -16.38
CA ARG A 87 29.85 13.28 -17.77
C ARG A 87 31.08 12.51 -18.28
N LYS A 88 30.86 11.36 -18.94
CA LYS A 88 31.95 10.57 -19.57
C LYS A 88 32.77 11.49 -20.51
N PRO A 89 34.12 11.40 -20.53
CA PRO A 89 34.90 12.01 -21.60
C PRO A 89 34.50 11.35 -22.93
N ASP A 90 34.18 12.16 -23.95
CA ASP A 90 33.80 11.63 -25.27
C ASP A 90 34.95 10.78 -25.84
N ALA A 91 34.67 9.50 -26.08
CA ALA A 91 35.56 8.58 -26.76
C ALA A 91 35.55 8.86 -28.27
N THR A 92 36.00 10.04 -28.69
CA THR A 92 36.27 10.30 -30.11
C THR A 92 37.51 11.17 -30.25
N THR A 93 38.70 10.55 -30.23
CA THR A 93 39.92 11.01 -30.93
C THR A 93 41.05 10.00 -30.70
N ALA A 94 41.19 9.02 -31.60
CA ALA A 94 42.45 8.32 -31.83
C ALA A 94 42.48 7.74 -33.27
N PRO A 95 43.67 7.66 -33.92
CA PRO A 95 43.81 7.92 -35.35
C PRO A 95 43.79 6.66 -36.24
N GLU A 96 43.50 6.88 -37.52
CA GLU A 96 43.47 5.90 -38.62
C GLU A 96 44.67 4.94 -38.65
N ARG A 97 44.39 3.65 -38.88
CA ARG A 97 45.32 2.71 -39.49
C ARG A 97 44.70 2.03 -40.71
N ARG A 98 45.57 1.83 -41.68
CA ARG A 98 45.36 1.68 -43.12
C ARG A 98 45.19 0.19 -43.51
N ARG A 99 44.20 -0.05 -44.39
CA ARG A 99 43.99 -1.11 -45.43
C ARG A 99 44.67 -2.49 -45.28
N VAL A 100 43.96 -3.56 -45.66
CA VAL A 100 44.16 -4.35 -46.92
C VAL A 100 42.96 -5.32 -47.12
N ASP A 101 42.33 -5.32 -48.30
CA ASP A 101 41.48 -6.39 -48.85
C ASP A 101 42.35 -7.40 -49.64
N PRO A 102 41.92 -8.67 -49.86
CA PRO A 102 41.24 -8.94 -51.14
C PRO A 102 40.16 -10.06 -51.14
N ALA A 103 39.20 -9.81 -52.04
CA ALA A 103 38.30 -10.67 -52.83
C ALA A 103 38.43 -12.21 -52.85
N ALA A 104 37.28 -12.90 -52.96
CA ALA A 104 36.91 -13.71 -54.14
C ALA A 104 35.43 -14.17 -54.11
N THR A 105 34.84 -14.10 -55.31
CA THR A 105 33.47 -14.39 -55.75
C THR A 105 33.16 -15.91 -55.83
N VAL A 106 31.88 -16.32 -55.80
CA VAL A 106 31.20 -17.17 -56.81
C VAL A 106 29.70 -17.33 -56.45
N THR A 107 28.87 -17.23 -57.49
CA THR A 107 27.40 -17.37 -57.56
C THR A 107 26.94 -18.82 -57.84
N VAL A 108 25.61 -19.07 -57.70
CA VAL A 108 24.69 -19.71 -58.69
C VAL A 108 23.66 -20.71 -58.07
N GLU A 109 22.38 -20.37 -58.33
CA GLU A 109 21.13 -21.13 -58.59
C GLU A 109 20.29 -21.97 -57.59
N GLU A 110 18.97 -21.81 -57.88
CA GLU A 110 17.73 -22.43 -57.43
C GLU A 110 17.66 -23.96 -57.49
N ALA A 111 16.80 -24.56 -56.65
CA ALA A 111 15.92 -25.65 -57.08
C ALA A 111 14.69 -25.77 -56.16
N THR A 112 13.53 -25.83 -56.83
CA THR A 112 12.18 -26.10 -56.33
C THR A 112 11.99 -27.55 -55.86
N GLY A 113 11.13 -27.77 -54.85
CA GLY A 113 10.56 -29.10 -54.61
C GLY A 113 9.68 -29.19 -53.36
N ARG A 114 8.35 -29.32 -53.54
CA ARG A 114 7.43 -29.86 -52.53
C ARG A 114 7.68 -31.37 -52.38
N PRO A 115 7.36 -31.97 -51.22
CA PRO A 115 6.10 -32.71 -51.20
C PRO A 115 5.28 -32.55 -49.91
N SER A 116 4.02 -32.93 -50.05
CA SER A 116 2.94 -32.90 -49.09
C SER A 116 2.85 -34.16 -48.21
N THR A 117 2.19 -33.97 -47.06
CA THR A 117 1.39 -34.94 -46.27
C THR A 117 2.09 -36.08 -45.54
N GLN A 118 2.05 -36.06 -44.19
CA GLN A 118 1.09 -36.86 -43.40
C GLN A 118 1.09 -36.48 -41.91
N ARG A 119 -0.13 -36.27 -41.38
CA ARG A 119 -0.69 -36.41 -40.02
C ARG A 119 0.24 -36.34 -38.80
N PHE A 120 -0.13 -35.50 -37.83
CA PHE A 120 -0.38 -35.92 -36.44
C PHE A 120 -1.47 -35.04 -35.81
N ASP A 121 -2.39 -35.70 -35.11
CA ASP A 121 -3.59 -35.16 -34.48
C ASP A 121 -3.29 -34.17 -33.34
N GLU A 122 -4.09 -33.11 -33.24
CA GLU A 122 -4.11 -32.16 -32.13
C GLU A 122 -4.68 -32.80 -30.85
N PRO A 123 -4.07 -32.61 -29.66
CA PRO A 123 -4.83 -32.62 -28.42
C PRO A 123 -5.45 -31.24 -28.19
N GLY A 124 -6.77 -31.24 -28.06
CA GLY A 124 -7.61 -30.06 -27.94
C GLY A 124 -7.26 -29.10 -26.81
N LYS A 125 -7.53 -27.82 -27.09
CA LYS A 125 -7.58 -26.71 -26.13
C LYS A 125 -8.36 -27.11 -24.87
N PRO A 126 -7.83 -26.91 -23.64
CA PRO A 126 -8.70 -26.74 -22.50
C PRO A 126 -9.34 -25.34 -22.59
N ALA A 127 -10.68 -25.33 -22.57
CA ALA A 127 -11.47 -24.11 -22.43
C ALA A 127 -11.10 -23.38 -21.12
N PRO A 128 -11.09 -22.04 -21.07
CA PRO A 128 -10.85 -21.32 -19.83
C PRO A 128 -12.02 -21.57 -18.87
N ALA A 129 -11.77 -22.36 -17.83
CA ALA A 129 -12.70 -22.56 -16.73
C ALA A 129 -12.87 -21.22 -15.98
N ALA A 130 -14.06 -20.65 -16.08
CA ALA A 130 -14.49 -19.49 -15.30
C ALA A 130 -14.67 -19.89 -13.82
N GLY A 131 -13.56 -20.01 -13.09
CA GLY A 131 -13.55 -20.26 -11.65
C GLY A 131 -13.72 -18.94 -10.88
N ARG A 132 -14.97 -18.56 -10.62
CA ARG A 132 -15.27 -17.40 -9.76
C ARG A 132 -15.15 -17.78 -8.29
N SER A 133 -14.10 -17.27 -7.65
CA SER A 133 -13.81 -17.51 -6.24
C SER A 133 -14.54 -16.52 -5.30
N ALA A 134 -14.94 -16.97 -4.12
CA ALA A 134 -15.59 -16.17 -3.10
C ALA A 134 -14.91 -16.19 -1.75
N PHE A 135 -14.50 -15.01 -1.33
CA PHE A 135 -14.59 -14.54 0.04
C PHE A 135 -15.32 -13.21 0.04
N GLY A 136 -16.57 -13.30 -0.40
CA GLY A 136 -17.39 -12.15 -0.71
C GLY A 136 -18.66 -12.15 0.11
N GLY A 137 -18.66 -12.54 1.38
CA GLY A 137 -19.88 -12.38 2.19
C GLY A 137 -20.39 -10.93 2.16
N ILE A 138 -19.48 -9.96 2.25
CA ILE A 138 -19.77 -8.53 2.04
C ILE A 138 -20.18 -8.26 0.59
N LEU A 139 -19.54 -8.94 -0.37
CA LEU A 139 -19.70 -8.75 -1.82
C LEU A 139 -20.96 -9.41 -2.39
N ASP A 140 -21.54 -10.42 -1.76
CA ASP A 140 -22.75 -11.11 -2.23
C ASP A 140 -24.02 -10.35 -1.80
N SER A 141 -23.99 -9.71 -0.63
CA SER A 141 -24.98 -8.66 -0.29
C SER A 141 -24.87 -7.43 -1.21
N LEU A 142 -23.67 -7.16 -1.75
CA LEU A 142 -23.39 -6.05 -2.68
C LEU A 142 -23.40 -6.46 -4.17
N ARG A 143 -23.62 -7.73 -4.53
CA ARG A 143 -23.64 -8.18 -5.93
C ARG A 143 -25.02 -8.10 -6.56
N GLY A 144 -26.08 -8.14 -5.76
CA GLY A 144 -27.41 -7.68 -6.19
C GLY A 144 -27.38 -6.21 -6.64
N LEU A 145 -26.44 -5.43 -6.09
CA LEU A 145 -26.17 -4.02 -6.37
C LEU A 145 -25.23 -3.73 -7.55
N LEU A 146 -24.55 -4.76 -8.08
CA LEU A 146 -23.68 -4.61 -9.25
C LEU A 146 -24.44 -4.76 -10.59
N LYS A 147 -25.77 -4.95 -10.57
CA LYS A 147 -26.62 -4.89 -11.76
C LYS A 147 -27.02 -3.44 -12.06
N ARG A 148 -26.35 -2.86 -13.05
CA ARG A 148 -26.62 -1.54 -13.67
C ARG A 148 -28.06 -1.46 -14.23
N PRO A 149 -28.71 -0.29 -14.18
CA PRO A 149 -29.24 0.34 -15.37
C PRO A 149 -28.13 1.17 -16.02
N GLU A 150 -27.89 0.97 -17.32
CA GLU A 150 -27.10 1.90 -18.12
C GLU A 150 -27.81 3.25 -18.15
N LYS A 151 -27.33 4.20 -17.34
CA LYS A 151 -27.59 5.62 -17.56
C LYS A 151 -26.27 6.27 -17.96
N GLU A 152 -26.34 7.07 -19.02
CA GLU A 152 -25.24 7.88 -19.54
C GLU A 152 -24.52 8.64 -18.42
N PRO A 153 -23.20 8.87 -18.55
CA PRO A 153 -22.47 9.69 -17.59
C PRO A 153 -23.15 11.06 -17.50
N PRO A 154 -23.42 11.58 -16.28
CA PRO A 154 -23.91 12.94 -16.15
C PRO A 154 -22.89 13.89 -16.78
N ALA A 155 -23.38 14.75 -17.68
CA ALA A 155 -22.63 15.85 -18.26
C ALA A 155 -21.93 16.64 -17.15
N ALA A 156 -20.68 17.04 -17.43
CA ALA A 156 -19.80 17.93 -16.68
C ALA A 156 -20.37 18.42 -15.33
N ALA A 157 -19.80 17.90 -14.24
CA ALA A 157 -20.08 18.28 -12.87
C ALA A 157 -20.24 19.81 -12.74
N THR A 158 -21.49 20.23 -12.58
CA THR A 158 -21.83 21.55 -12.06
C THR A 158 -21.21 21.70 -10.67
N ALA A 159 -20.78 22.92 -10.35
CA ALA A 159 -20.02 23.29 -9.16
C ALA A 159 -20.50 22.60 -7.87
N PRO A 160 -19.58 22.23 -6.95
CA PRO A 160 -19.94 21.44 -5.78
C PRO A 160 -20.98 22.17 -4.93
N ALA A 161 -22.07 21.46 -4.61
CA ALA A 161 -22.94 21.80 -3.50
C ALA A 161 -22.06 22.07 -2.27
N THR A 162 -22.37 23.12 -1.51
CA THR A 162 -21.62 23.58 -0.33
C THR A 162 -21.18 22.39 0.53
N ALA A 163 -19.87 22.09 0.52
CA ALA A 163 -19.34 20.93 1.22
C ALA A 163 -19.65 21.02 2.72
N VAL A 164 -20.27 19.98 3.28
CA VAL A 164 -20.56 19.90 4.73
C VAL A 164 -19.24 20.06 5.50
N PRO A 165 -19.13 21.02 6.43
CA PRO A 165 -17.91 21.19 7.24
C PRO A 165 -17.59 19.91 8.01
N ARG A 166 -16.33 19.45 7.96
CA ARG A 166 -15.94 18.13 8.51
C ARG A 166 -16.34 17.95 9.98
N GLY A 167 -16.16 19.00 10.78
CA GLY A 167 -16.49 19.00 12.20
C GLY A 167 -17.98 18.93 12.51
N SER A 168 -18.87 19.31 11.58
CA SER A 168 -20.32 19.23 11.80
C SER A 168 -20.87 17.81 11.68
N LEU A 169 -20.04 16.84 11.29
CA LEU A 169 -20.40 15.42 11.26
C LEU A 169 -20.16 14.73 12.61
N LEU A 170 -19.40 15.35 13.51
CA LEU A 170 -19.14 14.79 14.83
C LEU A 170 -20.34 15.02 15.76
N PRO A 171 -20.60 14.10 16.70
CA PRO A 171 -21.51 14.36 17.83
C PRO A 171 -21.16 15.68 18.53
N PRO A 172 -22.15 16.49 18.98
CA PRO A 172 -21.88 17.77 19.64
C PRO A 172 -21.02 17.69 20.91
N SER A 173 -20.96 16.51 21.54
CA SER A 173 -20.13 16.25 22.73
C SER A 173 -18.65 16.06 22.42
N ILE A 174 -18.27 15.83 21.16
CA ILE A 174 -16.90 15.54 20.76
C ILE A 174 -16.24 16.81 20.22
N PRO A 175 -15.18 17.33 20.87
CA PRO A 175 -14.50 18.52 20.40
C PRO A 175 -13.71 18.24 19.11
N VAL A 176 -13.80 19.15 18.14
CA VAL A 176 -13.05 19.05 16.89
C VAL A 176 -11.58 19.43 17.13
N THR A 177 -10.67 18.52 16.80
CA THR A 177 -9.22 18.66 16.94
C THR A 177 -8.55 18.71 15.57
N ALA A 178 -7.60 19.64 15.38
CA ALA A 178 -6.82 19.74 14.16
C ALA A 178 -5.44 19.08 14.34
N TYR A 179 -5.04 18.23 13.38
CA TYR A 179 -3.75 17.56 13.37
C TYR A 179 -2.92 18.01 12.15
N PRO A 180 -2.00 18.98 12.31
CA PRO A 180 -0.99 19.25 11.30
C PRO A 180 0.01 18.08 11.23
N ASP A 181 0.61 17.85 10.07
CA ASP A 181 1.73 16.91 10.01
C ASP A 181 2.94 17.56 10.68
N THR A 182 3.57 16.82 11.58
CA THR A 182 4.73 17.30 12.37
C THR A 182 6.04 16.66 11.93
N ARG A 183 5.97 15.68 11.02
CA ARG A 183 7.10 14.98 10.41
C ARG A 183 6.86 14.74 8.93
N THR A 184 7.93 14.62 8.16
CA THR A 184 7.87 14.13 6.78
C THR A 184 7.53 12.63 6.77
N VAL A 185 7.19 12.09 5.60
CA VAL A 185 6.91 10.64 5.45
C VAL A 185 8.18 9.85 5.73
N GLU A 186 9.31 10.36 5.24
CA GLU A 186 10.66 9.81 5.37
C GLU A 186 11.08 9.68 6.85
N GLU A 187 10.87 10.73 7.64
CA GLU A 187 11.18 10.75 9.08
C GLU A 187 10.28 9.81 9.91
N GLU A 188 9.00 9.67 9.53
CA GLU A 188 8.02 8.89 10.28
C GLU A 188 7.96 7.42 9.87
N LEU A 189 8.59 7.01 8.77
CA LEU A 189 8.50 5.65 8.25
C LEU A 189 8.99 4.59 9.24
N ALA A 190 10.13 4.82 9.89
CA ALA A 190 10.68 3.85 10.84
C ALA A 190 9.81 3.72 12.11
N PRO A 191 9.37 4.82 12.77
CA PRO A 191 8.38 4.73 13.85
C PRO A 191 7.05 4.08 13.42
N ALA A 192 6.53 4.42 12.25
CA ALA A 192 5.30 3.84 11.71
C ALA A 192 5.42 2.33 11.51
N ARG A 193 6.58 1.87 11.02
CA ARG A 193 6.91 0.44 10.90
C ARG A 193 6.92 -0.25 12.24
N GLN A 194 7.58 0.34 13.23
CA GLN A 194 7.65 -0.22 14.58
C GLN A 194 6.26 -0.33 15.22
N ALA A 195 5.42 0.70 15.09
CA ALA A 195 4.04 0.66 15.57
C ALA A 195 3.23 -0.43 14.86
N PHE A 196 3.33 -0.51 13.53
CA PHE A 196 2.61 -1.51 12.74
C PHE A 196 3.02 -2.94 13.09
N ASP A 197 4.33 -3.22 13.19
CA ASP A 197 4.84 -4.56 13.50
C ASP A 197 4.40 -5.00 14.91
N ARG A 198 4.48 -4.11 15.91
CA ARG A 198 3.98 -4.38 17.26
C ARG A 198 2.47 -4.66 17.27
N SER A 199 1.67 -3.87 16.55
CA SER A 199 0.23 -4.13 16.40
C SER A 199 -0.04 -5.49 15.74
N SER A 200 0.73 -5.86 14.72
CA SER A 200 0.61 -7.17 14.06
C SER A 200 0.89 -8.33 15.02
N ASP A 201 1.93 -8.21 15.85
CA ASP A 201 2.30 -9.24 16.82
C ASP A 201 1.31 -9.35 17.98
N VAL A 202 0.78 -8.21 18.45
CA VAL A 202 -0.32 -8.21 19.42
C VAL A 202 -1.55 -8.89 18.86
N LEU A 203 -1.95 -8.55 17.64
CA LEU A 203 -3.11 -9.16 16.98
C LEU A 203 -2.93 -10.68 16.81
N ARG A 204 -1.72 -11.13 16.44
CA ARG A 204 -1.40 -12.55 16.31
C ARG A 204 -1.50 -13.29 17.64
N LYS A 205 -0.93 -12.72 18.71
CA LYS A 205 -1.01 -13.31 20.05
C LYS A 205 -2.45 -13.28 20.57
N LEU A 206 -3.19 -12.19 20.35
CA LEU A 206 -4.58 -12.08 20.73
C LEU A 206 -5.43 -13.17 20.06
N ALA A 207 -5.22 -13.42 18.77
CA ALA A 207 -5.92 -14.47 18.06
C ALA A 207 -5.65 -15.86 18.69
N SER A 208 -4.40 -16.12 19.10
CA SER A 208 -4.02 -17.34 19.81
C SER A 208 -4.68 -17.44 21.20
N ASP A 209 -4.73 -16.34 21.95
CA ASP A 209 -5.31 -16.29 23.29
C ASP A 209 -6.82 -16.55 23.24
N VAL A 210 -7.53 -15.89 22.31
CA VAL A 210 -8.98 -16.09 22.09
C VAL A 210 -9.28 -17.53 21.62
N TRP A 211 -8.41 -18.10 20.79
CA TRP A 211 -8.52 -19.50 20.38
C TRP A 211 -8.37 -20.46 21.57
N ALA A 212 -7.43 -20.17 22.48
CA ALA A 212 -7.23 -20.92 23.72
C ALA A 212 -8.32 -20.68 24.78
N GLY A 213 -9.24 -19.74 24.56
CA GLY A 213 -10.31 -19.39 25.49
C GLY A 213 -9.88 -18.41 26.59
N HIS A 214 -8.71 -17.78 26.45
CA HIS A 214 -8.29 -16.70 27.33
C HIS A 214 -9.02 -15.39 26.99
N PRO A 215 -9.31 -14.53 27.99
CA PRO A 215 -9.92 -13.24 27.75
C PRO A 215 -8.98 -12.29 26.99
N VAL A 216 -9.56 -11.31 26.31
CA VAL A 216 -8.84 -10.24 25.60
C VAL A 216 -8.27 -9.27 26.63
N GLU A 217 -6.99 -8.96 26.58
CA GLU A 217 -6.39 -7.96 27.46
C GLU A 217 -6.54 -6.55 26.85
N ILE A 218 -7.52 -5.77 27.34
CA ILE A 218 -7.83 -4.42 26.85
C ILE A 218 -6.58 -3.53 26.82
N ALA A 219 -5.83 -3.47 27.92
CA ALA A 219 -4.67 -2.59 28.05
C ALA A 219 -3.61 -2.84 26.96
N ARG A 220 -3.43 -4.10 26.55
CA ARG A 220 -2.48 -4.46 25.51
C ARG A 220 -2.95 -4.06 24.10
N VAL A 221 -4.26 -4.05 23.87
CA VAL A 221 -4.84 -3.54 22.62
C VAL A 221 -4.73 -2.02 22.58
N GLU A 222 -5.09 -1.35 23.69
CA GLU A 222 -4.99 0.11 23.81
C GLU A 222 -3.56 0.60 23.61
N GLU A 223 -2.57 -0.04 24.24
CA GLU A 223 -1.15 0.33 24.10
C GLU A 223 -0.70 0.38 22.62
N VAL A 224 -0.96 -0.68 21.85
CA VAL A 224 -0.53 -0.71 20.44
C VAL A 224 -1.38 0.19 19.54
N VAL A 225 -2.65 0.39 19.88
CA VAL A 225 -3.50 1.32 19.16
C VAL A 225 -3.03 2.75 19.38
N ASP A 226 -2.72 3.12 20.62
CA ASP A 226 -2.20 4.45 20.96
C ASP A 226 -0.90 4.73 20.20
N GLU A 227 -0.01 3.75 20.07
CA GLU A 227 1.20 3.89 19.24
C GLU A 227 0.90 4.13 17.76
N MET A 228 -0.09 3.42 17.18
CA MET A 228 -0.56 3.68 15.82
C MET A 228 -1.19 5.06 15.69
N VAL A 229 -1.98 5.50 16.67
CA VAL A 229 -2.59 6.83 16.72
C VAL A 229 -1.51 7.90 16.77
N GLU A 230 -0.49 7.73 17.61
CA GLU A 230 0.65 8.64 17.69
C GLU A 230 1.39 8.75 16.36
N SER A 231 1.60 7.62 15.67
CA SER A 231 2.22 7.64 14.33
C SER A 231 1.34 8.33 13.29
N MET A 232 0.05 8.01 13.25
CA MET A 232 -0.92 8.64 12.36
C MET A 232 -1.05 10.15 12.57
N VAL A 233 -1.00 10.60 13.83
CA VAL A 233 -1.05 12.02 14.18
C VAL A 233 0.18 12.74 13.64
N ARG A 234 1.37 12.16 13.77
CA ARG A 234 2.62 12.75 13.24
C ARG A 234 2.61 12.83 11.73
N ASN A 235 2.28 11.73 11.05
CA ASN A 235 2.11 11.69 9.60
C ASN A 235 1.23 10.49 9.18
N PRO A 236 0.02 10.71 8.61
CA PRO A 236 -0.86 9.61 8.24
C PRO A 236 -0.37 8.82 7.02
N ASP A 237 0.29 9.49 6.08
CA ASP A 237 0.77 8.88 4.85
C ASP A 237 1.84 7.81 5.17
N ALA A 238 2.71 8.04 6.17
CA ALA A 238 3.72 7.08 6.59
C ALA A 238 3.11 5.75 7.10
N LEU A 239 2.11 5.81 7.98
CA LEU A 239 1.49 4.59 8.52
C LEU A 239 0.64 3.88 7.47
N MET A 240 -0.10 4.62 6.63
CA MET A 240 -0.83 4.05 5.49
C MET A 240 0.11 3.37 4.49
N TRP A 241 1.27 3.97 4.23
CA TRP A 241 2.31 3.40 3.38
C TRP A 241 2.83 2.08 3.94
N VAL A 242 3.19 2.03 5.23
CA VAL A 242 3.63 0.81 5.90
C VAL A 242 2.55 -0.27 5.84
N ALA A 243 1.29 0.09 6.13
CA ALA A 243 0.17 -0.83 6.10
C ALA A 243 -0.05 -1.45 4.72
N ARG A 244 0.14 -0.65 3.66
CA ARG A 244 0.11 -1.16 2.28
C ARG A 244 1.25 -2.14 2.02
N LEU A 245 2.49 -1.78 2.37
CA LEU A 245 3.65 -2.63 2.12
C LEU A 245 3.55 -3.98 2.85
N ARG A 246 2.92 -4.01 4.01
CA ARG A 246 2.75 -5.22 4.83
C ARG A 246 1.50 -6.03 4.50
N GLU A 247 0.64 -5.59 3.58
CA GLU A 247 -0.65 -6.23 3.27
C GLU A 247 -0.53 -7.74 2.98
N GLN A 248 0.57 -8.19 2.37
CA GLN A 248 0.79 -9.60 2.05
C GLN A 248 1.27 -10.45 3.24
N ASP A 249 1.86 -9.84 4.28
CA ASP A 249 2.28 -10.55 5.50
C ASP A 249 1.11 -10.81 6.44
N LEU A 250 0.00 -10.12 6.19
CA LEU A 250 -1.20 -10.20 6.98
C LEU A 250 -1.93 -11.50 6.66
N THR A 251 -1.87 -12.42 7.62
CA THR A 251 -2.68 -13.65 7.64
C THR A 251 -4.20 -13.35 7.62
N THR A 252 -5.05 -14.37 7.72
CA THR A 252 -6.52 -14.26 7.79
C THR A 252 -7.02 -13.15 8.74
N TYR A 253 -6.27 -12.84 9.81
CA TYR A 253 -6.64 -11.85 10.82
C TYR A 253 -6.11 -10.43 10.58
N GLY A 254 -5.17 -10.22 9.66
CA GLY A 254 -4.60 -8.88 9.47
C GLY A 254 -5.52 -7.88 8.74
N HIS A 255 -6.70 -8.32 8.29
CA HIS A 255 -7.76 -7.43 7.81
C HIS A 255 -8.10 -6.35 8.85
N GLY A 256 -8.23 -6.72 10.13
CA GLY A 256 -8.54 -5.76 11.19
C GLY A 256 -7.48 -4.66 11.34
N LEU A 257 -6.21 -4.99 11.12
CA LEU A 257 -5.13 -4.00 11.17
C LEU A 257 -5.23 -2.96 10.05
N GLN A 258 -5.62 -3.36 8.85
CA GLN A 258 -5.88 -2.40 7.76
C GLN A 258 -7.09 -1.53 8.05
N VAL A 259 -8.18 -2.12 8.55
CA VAL A 259 -9.37 -1.34 8.92
C VAL A 259 -9.05 -0.34 10.03
N ALA A 260 -8.26 -0.73 11.03
CA ALA A 260 -7.78 0.18 12.08
C ALA A 260 -7.04 1.39 11.50
N VAL A 261 -6.08 1.16 10.59
CA VAL A 261 -5.37 2.24 9.90
C VAL A 261 -6.34 3.16 9.16
N TYR A 262 -7.31 2.63 8.40
CA TYR A 262 -8.28 3.46 7.71
C TYR A 262 -9.22 4.23 8.64
N LEU A 263 -9.68 3.63 9.74
CA LEU A 263 -10.56 4.29 10.70
C LEU A 263 -9.84 5.38 11.49
N VAL A 264 -8.59 5.17 11.90
CA VAL A 264 -7.79 6.20 12.56
C VAL A 264 -7.50 7.35 11.60
N ALA A 265 -7.11 7.07 10.35
CA ALA A 265 -6.91 8.11 9.32
C ALA A 265 -8.20 8.91 9.07
N PHE A 266 -9.35 8.22 8.98
CA PHE A 266 -10.64 8.84 8.79
C PHE A 266 -11.05 9.70 9.99
N GLY A 267 -10.90 9.19 11.21
CA GLY A 267 -11.18 9.93 12.44
C GLY A 267 -10.31 11.18 12.57
N ARG A 268 -9.01 11.05 12.28
CA ARG A 268 -8.05 12.17 12.31
C ARG A 268 -8.46 13.26 11.33
N HIS A 269 -8.96 12.88 10.15
CA HIS A 269 -9.44 13.81 9.13
C HIS A 269 -10.72 14.55 9.52
N LEU A 270 -11.65 13.87 10.20
CA LEU A 270 -12.86 14.49 10.75
C LEU A 270 -12.57 15.38 11.98
N GLY A 271 -11.44 15.12 12.64
CA GLY A 271 -10.96 15.88 13.79
C GLY A 271 -11.37 15.27 15.13
N PHE A 272 -11.51 13.95 15.20
CA PHE A 272 -11.69 13.28 16.49
C PHE A 272 -10.48 13.50 17.42
N PRO A 273 -10.68 13.71 18.73
CA PRO A 273 -9.59 13.72 19.70
C PRO A 273 -8.91 12.35 19.80
N ARG A 274 -7.71 12.32 20.39
CA ARG A 274 -6.87 11.10 20.46
C ARG A 274 -7.57 9.91 21.13
N ALA A 275 -8.43 10.15 22.13
CA ALA A 275 -9.17 9.09 22.80
C ALA A 275 -10.09 8.36 21.81
N GLU A 276 -10.87 9.09 21.03
CA GLU A 276 -11.78 8.54 20.03
C GLU A 276 -11.04 7.98 18.81
N LEU A 277 -9.87 8.52 18.46
CA LEU A 277 -8.97 7.87 17.48
C LEU A 277 -8.55 6.48 17.96
N SER A 278 -8.27 6.34 19.26
CA SER A 278 -7.87 5.07 19.86
C SER A 278 -9.04 4.10 19.95
N GLN A 279 -10.25 4.59 20.18
CA GLN A 279 -11.48 3.79 20.05
C GLN A 279 -11.68 3.31 18.61
N LEU A 280 -11.51 4.18 17.60
CA LEU A 280 -11.60 3.82 16.17
C LEU A 280 -10.54 2.77 15.76
N GLY A 281 -9.31 2.92 16.24
CA GLY A 281 -8.25 1.93 16.03
C GLY A 281 -8.60 0.57 16.65
N THR A 282 -9.13 0.58 17.88
CA THR A 282 -9.58 -0.62 18.59
C THR A 282 -10.74 -1.31 17.87
N ILE A 283 -11.74 -0.55 17.39
CA ILE A 283 -12.83 -1.06 16.56
C ILE A 283 -12.27 -1.76 15.33
N GLY A 284 -11.36 -1.10 14.61
CA GLY A 284 -10.72 -1.65 13.42
C GLY A 284 -10.05 -3.00 13.68
N LEU A 285 -9.26 -3.10 14.75
CA LEU A 285 -8.55 -4.33 15.12
C LEU A 285 -9.48 -5.49 15.48
N LEU A 286 -10.60 -5.19 16.15
CA LEU A 286 -11.42 -6.20 16.84
C LEU A 286 -12.76 -6.49 16.18
N LEU A 287 -13.22 -5.70 15.19
CA LEU A 287 -14.54 -5.88 14.55
C LEU A 287 -14.79 -7.31 14.06
N ASP A 288 -13.72 -7.98 13.64
CA ASP A 288 -13.74 -9.32 13.07
C ASP A 288 -13.26 -10.43 14.02
N ILE A 289 -13.03 -10.13 15.31
CA ILE A 289 -12.45 -11.08 16.26
C ILE A 289 -13.30 -12.36 16.41
N GLY A 290 -14.62 -12.25 16.25
CA GLY A 290 -15.53 -13.40 16.29
C GLY A 290 -15.34 -14.39 15.16
N LYS A 291 -14.66 -14.02 14.06
CA LYS A 291 -14.31 -14.96 12.98
C LYS A 291 -13.41 -16.09 13.49
N ILE A 292 -12.67 -15.89 14.58
CA ILE A 292 -11.85 -16.94 15.22
C ILE A 292 -12.70 -18.15 15.63
N LYS A 293 -13.98 -17.97 15.97
CA LYS A 293 -14.88 -19.05 16.40
C LYS A 293 -15.61 -19.72 15.23
N LEU A 294 -15.46 -19.22 13.99
CA LEU A 294 -16.07 -19.83 12.81
C LEU A 294 -15.22 -20.99 12.26
N PRO A 295 -15.86 -21.97 11.59
CA PRO A 295 -15.13 -23.07 10.96
C PRO A 295 -14.11 -22.57 9.93
N LYS A 296 -12.86 -23.03 10.04
CA LYS A 296 -11.77 -22.67 9.10
C LYS A 296 -12.14 -22.95 7.64
N ALA A 297 -12.81 -24.07 7.38
CA ALA A 297 -13.29 -24.41 6.04
C ALA A 297 -14.24 -23.34 5.45
N LEU A 298 -15.04 -22.68 6.29
CA LEU A 298 -15.93 -21.59 5.88
C LEU A 298 -15.17 -20.28 5.63
N LEU A 299 -14.06 -20.04 6.33
CA LEU A 299 -13.19 -18.87 6.21
C LEU A 299 -12.11 -18.99 5.12
N GLU A 300 -11.86 -20.20 4.63
CA GLU A 300 -10.89 -20.49 3.56
C GLU A 300 -11.53 -21.02 2.27
N LYS A 301 -12.85 -21.27 2.27
CA LYS A 301 -13.64 -21.65 1.10
C LYS A 301 -13.45 -20.71 -0.09
N GLN A 302 -12.74 -21.15 -1.12
CA GLN A 302 -12.54 -20.35 -2.31
C GLN A 302 -13.79 -20.23 -3.19
N ALA A 303 -14.90 -20.93 -2.97
CA ALA A 303 -16.12 -20.82 -3.79
C ALA A 303 -17.19 -19.94 -3.13
N ARG A 304 -18.20 -19.47 -3.89
CA ARG A 304 -19.35 -18.74 -3.34
C ARG A 304 -19.94 -19.45 -2.12
N LEU A 305 -20.18 -18.66 -1.08
CA LEU A 305 -20.90 -19.12 0.09
C LEU A 305 -22.34 -19.41 -0.35
N THR A 306 -22.92 -20.50 0.13
CA THR A 306 -24.36 -20.70 0.04
C THR A 306 -25.08 -19.71 0.96
N PRO A 307 -26.39 -19.49 0.78
CA PRO A 307 -27.16 -18.67 1.71
C PRO A 307 -27.01 -19.10 3.18
N GLU A 308 -27.01 -20.41 3.44
CA GLU A 308 -26.89 -20.98 4.80
C GLU A 308 -25.50 -20.77 5.40
N GLU A 309 -24.46 -20.95 4.57
CA GLU A 309 -23.08 -20.64 4.93
C GLU A 309 -22.91 -19.14 5.22
N PHE A 310 -23.55 -18.29 4.42
CA PHE A 310 -23.51 -16.85 4.62
C PHE A 310 -24.21 -16.43 5.92
N GLU A 311 -25.39 -16.98 6.23
CA GLU A 311 -26.06 -16.76 7.52
C GLU A 311 -25.16 -17.19 8.68
N SER A 312 -24.44 -18.30 8.54
CA SER A 312 -23.48 -18.75 9.56
C SER A 312 -22.32 -17.76 9.74
N VAL A 313 -21.80 -17.19 8.64
CA VAL A 313 -20.74 -16.16 8.70
C VAL A 313 -21.22 -14.90 9.40
N LYS A 314 -22.47 -14.46 9.23
CA LYS A 314 -23.00 -13.25 9.92
C LYS A 314 -22.89 -13.36 11.44
N GLY A 315 -22.92 -14.58 11.98
CA GLY A 315 -22.77 -14.85 13.41
C GLY A 315 -21.45 -14.37 14.03
N HIS A 316 -20.42 -14.05 13.24
CA HIS A 316 -19.15 -13.54 13.78
C HIS A 316 -19.31 -12.25 14.60
N VAL A 317 -20.30 -11.41 14.31
CA VAL A 317 -20.54 -10.19 15.09
C VAL A 317 -20.94 -10.56 16.52
N ALA A 318 -21.93 -11.45 16.66
CA ALA A 318 -22.39 -11.91 17.96
C ALA A 318 -21.29 -12.66 18.72
N LEU A 319 -20.54 -13.54 18.04
CA LEU A 319 -19.39 -14.24 18.62
C LEU A 319 -18.28 -13.27 19.08
N GLY A 320 -18.07 -12.19 18.32
CA GLY A 320 -17.12 -11.13 18.68
C GLY A 320 -17.55 -10.42 19.98
N LEU A 321 -18.81 -10.02 20.08
CA LEU A 321 -19.36 -9.41 21.29
C LEU A 321 -19.32 -10.36 22.49
N GLU A 322 -19.56 -11.65 22.29
CA GLU A 322 -19.42 -12.68 23.32
C GLU A 322 -17.98 -12.76 23.84
N ILE A 323 -16.99 -12.83 22.95
CA ILE A 323 -15.56 -12.83 23.31
C ILE A 323 -15.21 -11.59 24.14
N LEU A 324 -15.67 -10.41 23.71
CA LEU A 324 -15.37 -9.15 24.37
C LEU A 324 -16.06 -9.02 25.73
N SER A 325 -17.24 -9.62 25.90
CA SER A 325 -18.00 -9.61 27.16
C SER A 325 -17.28 -10.29 28.33
N ALA A 326 -16.32 -11.18 28.04
CA ALA A 326 -15.47 -11.79 29.06
C ALA A 326 -14.50 -10.79 29.72
N THR A 327 -14.33 -9.60 29.12
CA THR A 327 -13.49 -8.54 29.65
C THR A 327 -14.34 -7.29 29.93
N PRO A 328 -14.44 -6.82 31.18
CA PRO A 328 -15.26 -5.67 31.52
C PRO A 328 -14.62 -4.37 31.05
N ASN A 329 -15.42 -3.29 31.00
CA ASN A 329 -14.99 -1.90 30.82
C ASN A 329 -14.46 -1.52 29.43
N TRP A 330 -14.93 -2.18 28.36
CA TRP A 330 -14.77 -1.62 27.02
C TRP A 330 -15.48 -0.27 26.89
N PRO A 331 -14.88 0.73 26.21
CA PRO A 331 -15.59 1.95 25.86
C PRO A 331 -16.88 1.61 25.07
N PRO A 332 -18.03 2.22 25.40
CA PRO A 332 -19.29 1.97 24.70
C PRO A 332 -19.20 2.15 23.18
N GLU A 333 -18.40 3.13 22.74
CA GLU A 333 -18.15 3.45 21.34
C GLU A 333 -17.47 2.29 20.59
N VAL A 334 -16.56 1.57 21.27
CA VAL A 334 -15.88 0.40 20.71
C VAL A 334 -16.89 -0.73 20.49
N ILE A 335 -17.71 -1.01 21.49
CA ILE A 335 -18.75 -2.04 21.39
C ILE A 335 -19.79 -1.66 20.32
N GLU A 336 -20.20 -0.39 20.25
CA GLU A 336 -21.10 0.12 19.21
C GLU A 336 -20.52 -0.10 17.80
N GLY A 337 -19.28 0.32 17.57
CA GLY A 337 -18.61 0.17 16.27
C GLY A 337 -18.52 -1.29 15.82
N ILE A 338 -18.16 -2.19 16.73
CA ILE A 338 -18.07 -3.63 16.47
C ILE A 338 -19.46 -4.23 16.24
N ALA A 339 -20.49 -3.86 17.01
CA ALA A 339 -21.83 -4.39 16.84
C ALA A 339 -22.48 -3.96 15.51
N GLN A 340 -22.10 -2.79 14.98
CA GLN A 340 -22.81 -2.12 13.88
C GLN A 340 -22.04 -2.07 12.54
N HIS A 341 -20.80 -2.56 12.44
CA HIS A 341 -20.01 -2.42 11.21
C HIS A 341 -20.63 -3.08 9.95
N HIS A 342 -21.56 -4.03 10.14
CA HIS A 342 -22.33 -4.64 9.05
C HIS A 342 -23.76 -4.09 8.88
N GLU A 343 -24.16 -3.11 9.68
CA GLU A 343 -25.42 -2.40 9.51
C GLU A 343 -25.39 -1.46 8.30
N ARG A 344 -26.54 -1.21 7.69
CA ARG A 344 -26.68 -0.39 6.48
C ARG A 344 -27.84 0.57 6.63
N MET A 345 -27.72 1.80 6.14
CA MET A 345 -28.72 2.84 6.42
C MET A 345 -30.14 2.50 5.94
N ASN A 346 -30.28 1.72 4.87
CA ASN A 346 -31.56 1.21 4.38
C ASN A 346 -32.14 0.02 5.18
N GLY A 347 -31.43 -0.48 6.21
CA GLY A 347 -31.84 -1.62 7.04
C GLY A 347 -31.56 -2.99 6.42
N SER A 348 -30.83 -3.07 5.30
CA SER A 348 -30.42 -4.34 4.68
C SER A 348 -29.23 -5.02 5.39
N GLY A 349 -28.64 -4.35 6.37
CA GLY A 349 -27.51 -4.85 7.15
C GLY A 349 -27.89 -5.86 8.22
N TYR A 350 -26.89 -6.26 9.01
CA TYR A 350 -27.02 -7.24 10.09
C TYR A 350 -26.12 -6.84 11.27
N PRO A 351 -26.35 -7.35 12.49
CA PRO A 351 -27.32 -8.39 12.88
C PRO A 351 -28.75 -7.91 13.15
N HIS A 352 -28.98 -6.63 13.39
CA HIS A 352 -30.26 -6.09 13.85
C HIS A 352 -31.06 -5.37 12.75
N GLY A 353 -30.46 -5.09 11.59
CA GLY A 353 -31.15 -4.41 10.49
C GLY A 353 -31.46 -2.95 10.83
N LEU A 354 -30.54 -2.30 11.54
CA LEU A 354 -30.66 -0.91 11.98
C LEU A 354 -30.75 0.02 10.77
N LYS A 355 -31.53 1.11 10.91
CA LYS A 355 -31.74 2.10 9.86
C LYS A 355 -31.19 3.45 10.26
N ALA A 356 -30.53 4.11 9.31
CA ALA A 356 -30.09 5.50 9.39
C ALA A 356 -29.63 5.97 10.79
N GLU A 357 -30.45 6.74 11.50
CA GLU A 357 -30.17 7.34 12.82
C GLU A 357 -29.94 6.32 13.94
N GLN A 358 -30.38 5.08 13.77
CA GLN A 358 -30.14 3.98 14.71
C GLN A 358 -28.70 3.47 14.69
N ILE A 359 -27.96 3.77 13.62
CA ILE A 359 -26.54 3.42 13.49
C ILE A 359 -25.73 4.61 13.98
N GLY A 360 -24.94 4.42 15.03
CA GLY A 360 -24.04 5.42 15.59
C GLY A 360 -22.90 5.78 14.64
N ILE A 361 -22.19 6.87 14.95
CA ILE A 361 -21.12 7.35 14.07
C ILE A 361 -19.98 6.33 13.95
N PHE A 362 -19.63 5.65 15.04
CA PHE A 362 -18.59 4.62 15.04
C PHE A 362 -18.99 3.43 14.17
N GLY A 363 -20.25 2.97 14.24
CA GLY A 363 -20.80 1.94 13.35
C GLY A 363 -20.78 2.35 11.87
N ARG A 364 -21.21 3.58 11.56
CA ARG A 364 -21.19 4.12 10.19
C ARG A 364 -19.77 4.21 9.62
N MET A 365 -18.81 4.70 10.42
CA MET A 365 -17.41 4.77 10.01
C MET A 365 -16.81 3.38 9.84
N ALA A 366 -17.04 2.46 10.79
CA ALA A 366 -16.58 1.08 10.74
C ALA A 366 -17.06 0.37 9.47
N GLY A 367 -18.35 0.51 9.11
CA GLY A 367 -18.89 -0.10 7.90
C GLY A 367 -18.28 0.44 6.60
N ILE A 368 -17.92 1.72 6.55
CA ILE A 368 -17.21 2.32 5.39
C ILE A 368 -15.77 1.77 5.32
N GLY A 369 -15.04 1.81 6.42
CA GLY A 369 -13.64 1.35 6.49
C GLY A 369 -13.49 -0.14 6.18
N ASP A 370 -14.35 -0.98 6.77
CA ASP A 370 -14.39 -2.43 6.52
C ASP A 370 -14.70 -2.75 5.05
N CYS A 371 -15.71 -2.07 4.48
CA CYS A 371 -16.09 -2.26 3.09
C CYS A 371 -14.95 -1.89 2.13
N PHE A 372 -14.25 -0.77 2.39
CA PHE A 372 -13.11 -0.35 1.59
C PHE A 372 -11.95 -1.34 1.64
N ALA A 373 -11.55 -1.77 2.84
CA ALA A 373 -10.50 -2.78 3.01
C ALA A 373 -10.85 -4.09 2.29
N ALA A 374 -12.10 -4.55 2.41
CA ALA A 374 -12.56 -5.78 1.78
C ALA A 374 -12.58 -5.73 0.25
N LEU A 375 -12.88 -4.57 -0.36
CA LEU A 375 -12.90 -4.35 -1.81
C LEU A 375 -11.49 -4.28 -2.42
N THR A 376 -10.54 -3.70 -1.69
CA THR A 376 -9.18 -3.43 -2.17
C THR A 376 -8.19 -4.56 -1.89
N LYS A 377 -8.58 -5.54 -1.05
CA LYS A 377 -7.78 -6.74 -0.77
C LYS A 377 -7.53 -7.57 -2.03
N SER A 378 -6.25 -7.80 -2.35
CA SER A 378 -5.82 -8.70 -3.43
C SER A 378 -6.15 -10.16 -3.12
N ARG A 379 -6.61 -10.91 -4.13
CA ARG A 379 -7.01 -12.32 -3.99
C ARG A 379 -6.31 -13.18 -5.06
N PRO A 380 -5.88 -14.41 -4.73
CA PRO A 380 -5.14 -15.26 -5.69
C PRO A 380 -5.89 -15.58 -7.00
N TYR A 381 -7.23 -15.44 -7.03
CA TYR A 381 -8.08 -15.83 -8.16
C TYR A 381 -9.03 -14.71 -8.63
N ALA A 382 -8.86 -13.49 -8.14
CA ALA A 382 -9.63 -12.33 -8.58
C ALA A 382 -8.76 -11.08 -8.49
N GLU A 383 -8.66 -10.32 -9.57
CA GLU A 383 -7.98 -9.04 -9.55
C GLU A 383 -8.62 -8.13 -8.50
N ALA A 384 -7.79 -7.52 -7.65
CA ALA A 384 -8.23 -6.49 -6.72
C ALA A 384 -8.90 -5.37 -7.51
N VAL A 385 -10.03 -4.86 -7.02
CA VAL A 385 -10.58 -3.61 -7.53
C VAL A 385 -9.58 -2.50 -7.19
N SER A 386 -9.28 -1.62 -8.14
CA SER A 386 -8.40 -0.49 -7.86
C SER A 386 -8.97 0.37 -6.72
N SER A 387 -8.11 0.97 -5.90
CA SER A 387 -8.56 1.81 -4.77
C SER A 387 -9.49 2.95 -5.24
N TYR A 388 -9.21 3.52 -6.41
CA TYR A 388 -10.07 4.51 -7.07
C TYR A 388 -11.49 3.97 -7.35
N GLU A 389 -11.61 2.77 -7.91
CA GLU A 389 -12.91 2.17 -8.20
C GLU A 389 -13.67 1.79 -6.93
N ALA A 390 -12.97 1.30 -5.90
CA ALA A 390 -13.58 0.99 -4.60
C ALA A 390 -14.15 2.27 -3.95
N LEU A 391 -13.40 3.37 -3.95
CA LEU A 391 -13.87 4.67 -3.46
C LEU A 391 -15.06 5.20 -4.27
N ARG A 392 -15.02 5.04 -5.60
CA ARG A 392 -16.13 5.41 -6.49
C ARG A 392 -17.40 4.62 -6.16
N SER A 393 -17.28 3.31 -5.93
CA SER A 393 -18.40 2.45 -5.52
C SER A 393 -18.98 2.88 -4.17
N ILE A 394 -18.13 3.07 -3.15
CA ILE A 394 -18.57 3.51 -1.82
C ILE A 394 -19.29 4.86 -1.86
N THR A 395 -18.76 5.80 -2.66
CA THR A 395 -19.40 7.11 -2.85
C THR A 395 -20.76 6.96 -3.54
N GLY A 396 -20.85 6.11 -4.58
CA GLY A 396 -22.10 5.82 -5.27
C GLY A 396 -23.15 5.09 -4.43
N TRP A 397 -22.74 4.42 -3.34
CA TRP A 397 -23.63 3.81 -2.35
C TRP A 397 -24.02 4.77 -1.21
N GLY A 398 -23.52 6.00 -1.23
CA GLY A 398 -23.90 7.05 -0.30
C GLY A 398 -25.38 7.41 -0.43
N GLY A 399 -26.07 7.58 0.70
CA GLY A 399 -27.50 7.90 0.78
C GLY A 399 -28.40 6.67 0.80
N GLU A 400 -27.92 5.50 0.38
CA GLU A 400 -28.67 4.23 0.44
C GLU A 400 -28.09 3.27 1.49
N TYR A 401 -26.81 2.92 1.36
CA TYR A 401 -26.13 1.98 2.27
C TYR A 401 -25.35 2.70 3.35
N PHE A 402 -24.71 3.81 2.97
CA PHE A 402 -23.80 4.58 3.81
C PHE A 402 -24.23 6.03 3.92
N HIS A 403 -23.76 6.70 4.97
CA HIS A 403 -24.03 8.12 5.17
C HIS A 403 -23.22 8.94 4.15
N ALA A 404 -23.91 9.58 3.19
CA ALA A 404 -23.27 10.24 2.05
C ALA A 404 -22.18 11.26 2.45
N PRO A 405 -22.40 12.17 3.42
CA PRO A 405 -21.32 13.05 3.87
C PRO A 405 -20.10 12.31 4.44
N LEU A 406 -20.30 11.14 5.07
CA LEU A 406 -19.17 10.36 5.61
C LEU A 406 -18.41 9.65 4.49
N THR A 407 -19.09 9.14 3.45
CA THR A 407 -18.38 8.53 2.30
C THR A 407 -17.53 9.56 1.56
N GLU A 408 -18.05 10.77 1.37
CA GLU A 408 -17.29 11.87 0.78
C GLU A 408 -16.08 12.25 1.63
N GLN A 409 -16.25 12.38 2.95
CA GLN A 409 -15.12 12.68 3.84
C GLN A 409 -14.12 11.54 3.92
N PHE A 410 -14.54 10.28 3.78
CA PHE A 410 -13.64 9.13 3.71
C PHE A 410 -12.73 9.21 2.47
N VAL A 411 -13.28 9.55 1.29
CA VAL A 411 -12.48 9.81 0.08
C VAL A 411 -11.46 10.92 0.32
N GLN A 412 -11.86 11.98 1.04
CA GLN A 412 -10.95 13.09 1.38
C GLN A 412 -9.88 12.69 2.40
N ALA A 413 -10.18 11.75 3.30
CA ALA A 413 -9.23 11.27 4.30
C ALA A 413 -8.15 10.37 3.68
N ILE A 414 -8.57 9.41 2.84
CA ILE A 414 -7.68 8.40 2.27
C ILE A 414 -7.00 8.90 0.98
N GLY A 415 -7.63 9.84 0.26
CA GLY A 415 -7.18 10.37 -1.02
C GLY A 415 -7.82 9.64 -2.22
N VAL A 416 -7.98 10.35 -3.33
CA VAL A 416 -8.55 9.79 -4.58
C VAL A 416 -7.65 8.67 -5.15
N PHE A 417 -6.34 8.87 -5.00
CA PHE A 417 -5.33 7.85 -5.20
C PHE A 417 -4.65 7.62 -3.85
N PRO A 418 -5.13 6.63 -3.07
CA PRO A 418 -4.57 6.33 -1.76
C PRO A 418 -3.08 6.05 -1.80
N VAL A 419 -2.44 6.33 -0.68
CA VAL A 419 -1.04 5.96 -0.45
C VAL A 419 -0.87 4.45 -0.69
N GLY A 420 0.12 4.10 -1.51
CA GLY A 420 0.40 2.72 -1.92
C GLY A 420 -0.41 2.20 -3.11
N SER A 421 -1.28 3.02 -3.72
CA SER A 421 -1.93 2.69 -4.99
C SER A 421 -0.94 2.74 -6.15
N LEU A 422 -1.05 1.77 -7.08
CA LEU A 422 -0.37 1.81 -8.37
C LEU A 422 -1.17 2.69 -9.34
N VAL A 423 -0.48 3.53 -10.08
CA VAL A 423 -1.07 4.45 -11.07
C VAL A 423 -0.24 4.43 -12.35
N GLU A 424 -0.90 4.61 -13.49
CA GLU A 424 -0.22 4.88 -14.77
C GLU A 424 -0.26 6.38 -15.04
N LEU A 425 0.89 6.97 -15.36
CA LEU A 425 0.99 8.38 -15.74
C LEU A 425 0.66 8.59 -17.22
N SER A 426 0.35 9.82 -17.61
CA SER A 426 0.06 10.21 -19.00
C SER A 426 1.22 9.91 -19.96
N THR A 427 2.45 9.95 -19.44
CA THR A 427 3.70 9.64 -20.12
C THR A 427 3.98 8.14 -20.24
N GLY A 428 3.20 7.29 -19.58
CA GLY A 428 3.24 5.83 -19.69
C GLY A 428 3.97 5.11 -18.55
N GLU A 429 4.71 5.80 -17.69
CA GLU A 429 5.33 5.20 -16.51
C GLU A 429 4.25 4.66 -15.55
N VAL A 430 4.57 3.55 -14.89
CA VAL A 430 3.83 3.07 -13.73
C VAL A 430 4.52 3.58 -12.48
N ALA A 431 3.73 4.15 -11.58
CA ALA A 431 4.20 4.72 -10.34
C ALA A 431 3.38 4.23 -9.15
N VAL A 432 3.93 4.34 -7.96
CA VAL A 432 3.22 4.08 -6.70
C VAL A 432 3.06 5.40 -5.92
N VAL A 433 1.89 5.64 -5.36
CA VAL A 433 1.59 6.89 -4.65
C VAL A 433 2.21 6.90 -3.26
N VAL A 434 3.18 7.76 -3.00
CA VAL A 434 3.93 7.80 -1.73
C VAL A 434 3.28 8.69 -0.68
N SER A 435 2.73 9.84 -1.10
CA SER A 435 2.02 10.74 -0.20
C SER A 435 0.97 11.51 -0.97
N HIS A 436 -0.21 11.70 -0.37
CA HIS A 436 -1.26 12.46 -1.02
C HIS A 436 -1.02 13.97 -0.85
N ASN A 437 -1.46 14.79 -1.80
CA ASN A 437 -1.46 16.23 -1.61
C ASN A 437 -2.81 16.67 -1.00
N LYS A 438 -2.77 17.30 0.17
CA LYS A 438 -3.96 17.68 0.94
C LYS A 438 -4.80 18.80 0.29
N VAL A 439 -4.20 19.61 -0.58
CA VAL A 439 -4.85 20.73 -1.27
C VAL A 439 -5.20 20.35 -2.72
N ARG A 440 -4.26 19.72 -3.43
CA ARG A 440 -4.39 19.30 -4.83
C ARG A 440 -4.44 17.77 -4.92
N ARG A 441 -5.58 17.18 -4.57
CA ARG A 441 -5.77 15.72 -4.43
C ARG A 441 -5.39 14.87 -5.65
N LEU A 442 -5.39 15.45 -6.85
CA LEU A 442 -5.00 14.78 -8.10
C LEU A 442 -3.50 14.90 -8.43
N LYS A 443 -2.73 15.61 -7.59
CA LYS A 443 -1.29 15.83 -7.75
C LYS A 443 -0.51 15.29 -6.53
N PRO A 444 -0.53 13.98 -6.25
CA PRO A 444 0.26 13.37 -5.18
C PRO A 444 1.77 13.34 -5.51
N ARG A 445 2.58 13.01 -4.49
CA ARG A 445 3.96 12.53 -4.71
C ARG A 445 3.90 11.06 -5.07
N VAL A 446 4.62 10.69 -6.12
CA VAL A 446 4.65 9.32 -6.65
C VAL A 446 6.09 8.86 -6.82
N LEU A 447 6.30 7.56 -6.73
CA LEU A 447 7.56 6.93 -7.06
C LEU A 447 7.44 6.19 -8.39
N LEU A 448 8.23 6.58 -9.38
CA LEU A 448 8.24 5.93 -10.70
C LEU A 448 8.90 4.55 -10.60
N LEU A 449 8.14 3.49 -10.87
CA LEU A 449 8.60 2.10 -10.81
C LEU A 449 9.03 1.56 -12.18
N THR A 450 8.62 2.19 -13.28
CA THR A 450 8.96 1.78 -14.64
C THR A 450 9.33 2.95 -15.53
N SER A 451 9.99 2.66 -16.65
CA SER A 451 10.02 3.55 -17.81
C SER A 451 8.67 3.52 -18.56
N PRO A 452 8.43 4.43 -19.53
CA PRO A 452 7.18 4.50 -20.31
C PRO A 452 6.76 3.18 -20.98
N ASP A 453 7.74 2.37 -21.39
CA ASP A 453 7.58 1.06 -22.01
C ASP A 453 7.26 -0.08 -21.02
N LYS A 454 7.01 0.26 -19.75
CA LYS A 454 6.70 -0.66 -18.64
C LYS A 454 7.89 -1.52 -18.20
N THR A 455 9.11 -1.22 -18.64
CA THR A 455 10.31 -1.88 -18.11
C THR A 455 10.56 -1.42 -16.67
N PRO A 456 10.73 -2.33 -15.69
CA PRO A 456 11.02 -1.96 -14.31
C PRO A 456 12.26 -1.09 -14.22
N SER A 457 12.14 0.03 -13.50
CA SER A 457 13.27 0.88 -13.20
C SER A 457 14.12 0.21 -12.13
N ALA A 458 15.39 -0.03 -12.43
CA ALA A 458 16.35 -0.47 -11.43
C ALA A 458 16.54 0.55 -10.29
N TYR A 459 16.13 1.80 -10.51
CA TYR A 459 16.28 2.89 -9.56
C TYR A 459 15.09 3.83 -9.63
N PRO A 460 14.06 3.55 -8.82
CA PRO A 460 12.85 4.35 -8.81
C PRO A 460 13.11 5.83 -8.46
N ILE A 461 12.42 6.75 -9.13
CA ILE A 461 12.60 8.21 -8.96
C ILE A 461 11.36 8.82 -8.31
N MET A 462 11.56 9.53 -7.20
CA MET A 462 10.49 10.27 -6.54
C MET A 462 10.12 11.51 -7.35
N VAL A 463 8.84 11.68 -7.63
CA VAL A 463 8.30 12.77 -8.43
C VAL A 463 7.13 13.38 -7.69
N ASP A 464 7.14 14.70 -7.53
CA ASP A 464 6.01 15.44 -7.00
C ASP A 464 5.20 16.05 -8.15
N LEU A 465 4.01 15.50 -8.40
CA LEU A 465 3.12 15.96 -9.48
C LEU A 465 2.58 17.38 -9.22
N LEU A 466 2.74 17.94 -8.02
CA LEU A 466 2.36 19.31 -7.71
C LEU A 466 3.08 20.33 -8.62
N TYR A 467 4.35 20.06 -8.95
CA TYR A 467 5.23 20.96 -9.70
C TYR A 467 5.18 20.75 -11.22
N ASP A 468 4.17 20.02 -11.72
CA ASP A 468 3.95 19.84 -13.16
C ASP A 468 5.18 19.30 -13.92
N PRO A 469 5.77 18.17 -13.47
CA PRO A 469 6.96 17.60 -14.09
C PRO A 469 6.64 17.07 -15.50
N LEU A 470 7.53 17.31 -16.47
CA LEU A 470 7.31 16.91 -17.86
C LEU A 470 7.62 15.43 -18.15
N LEU A 471 8.51 14.81 -17.38
CA LEU A 471 8.93 13.40 -17.54
C LEU A 471 9.29 13.00 -19.00
N GLY A 472 9.96 13.90 -19.72
CA GLY A 472 10.36 13.67 -21.12
C GLY A 472 9.28 13.96 -22.17
N GLY A 473 8.08 14.38 -21.76
CA GLY A 473 7.03 14.89 -22.66
C GLY A 473 7.03 16.41 -22.82
N GLU A 474 6.14 16.92 -23.68
CA GLU A 474 5.90 18.37 -23.85
C GLU A 474 4.87 18.93 -22.87
N GLU A 475 4.02 18.06 -22.32
CA GLU A 475 2.97 18.42 -21.35
C GLU A 475 3.28 17.87 -19.95
N PRO A 476 2.81 18.56 -18.87
CA PRO A 476 2.94 18.05 -17.51
C PRO A 476 2.34 16.65 -17.33
N ALA A 477 3.09 15.78 -16.66
CA ALA A 477 2.65 14.45 -16.32
C ALA A 477 1.49 14.49 -15.32
N PHE A 478 0.46 13.67 -15.55
CA PHE A 478 -0.68 13.51 -14.67
C PHE A 478 -1.07 12.04 -14.55
N ILE A 479 -1.83 11.69 -13.52
CA ILE A 479 -2.33 10.32 -13.36
C ILE A 479 -3.40 10.03 -14.42
N ARG A 480 -3.08 9.15 -15.36
CA ARG A 480 -3.99 8.72 -16.44
C ARG A 480 -5.05 7.76 -15.91
N ARG A 481 -4.65 6.79 -15.08
CA ARG A 481 -5.57 5.83 -14.45
C ARG A 481 -4.96 5.19 -13.20
N SER A 482 -5.83 4.74 -12.29
CA SER A 482 -5.44 3.82 -11.23
C SER A 482 -5.29 2.41 -11.79
N LEU A 483 -4.34 1.66 -11.24
CA LEU A 483 -4.10 0.27 -11.57
C LEU A 483 -4.45 -0.63 -10.37
N PRO A 484 -4.84 -1.89 -10.61
CA PRO A 484 -4.99 -2.87 -9.55
C PRO A 484 -3.64 -3.22 -8.92
N SER A 485 -3.68 -3.80 -7.71
CA SER A 485 -2.48 -4.28 -7.03
C SER A 485 -1.77 -5.36 -7.87
N GLY A 486 -0.45 -5.28 -7.99
CA GLY A 486 0.35 -6.26 -8.73
C GLY A 486 0.33 -6.08 -10.26
N ALA A 487 -0.28 -5.00 -10.77
CA ALA A 487 -0.28 -4.71 -12.20
C ALA A 487 1.15 -4.70 -12.77
N TYR A 488 1.32 -5.27 -13.96
CA TYR A 488 2.63 -5.43 -14.63
C TYR A 488 3.66 -6.24 -13.83
N GLY A 489 3.23 -7.08 -12.89
CA GLY A 489 4.12 -7.87 -12.03
C GLY A 489 4.86 -7.02 -10.98
N LEU A 490 4.47 -5.75 -10.82
CA LEU A 490 5.13 -4.84 -9.88
C LEU A 490 4.60 -5.09 -8.46
N ASN A 491 5.50 -5.49 -7.56
CA ASN A 491 5.22 -5.52 -6.14
C ASN A 491 5.86 -4.30 -5.46
N PRO A 492 5.07 -3.38 -4.88
CA PRO A 492 5.60 -2.25 -4.12
C PRO A 492 6.58 -2.63 -3.01
N ARG A 493 6.59 -3.88 -2.49
CA ARG A 493 7.60 -4.31 -1.50
C ARG A 493 9.00 -4.45 -2.07
N GLU A 494 9.13 -4.93 -3.30
CA GLU A 494 10.42 -5.34 -3.88
C GLU A 494 11.38 -4.16 -4.07
N ASN A 495 10.85 -2.93 -4.10
CA ASN A 495 11.65 -1.72 -4.25
C ASN A 495 11.97 -1.03 -2.91
N TYR A 496 11.44 -1.51 -1.77
CA TYR A 496 11.43 -0.77 -0.49
C TYR A 496 11.93 -1.56 0.73
N LEU A 497 12.14 -2.88 0.60
CA LEU A 497 12.47 -3.77 1.72
C LEU A 497 13.76 -4.57 1.53
N SER A 498 14.38 -4.47 0.35
CA SER A 498 15.65 -5.15 0.07
C SER A 498 16.82 -4.48 0.77
#